data_AF-A0A7C4VV47-F1
#
_entry.id   AF-A0A7C4VV47-F1
#
_cell.length_a   1.000
_cell.length_b   1.000
_cell.length_c   1.000
_cell.angle_alpha   90.00
_cell.angle_beta   90.00
_cell.angle_gamma   90.00
#
_symmetry.space_group_name_H-M   'P 1'
#
loop_
_entity.id
_entity.type
_entity.pdbx_description
1 polymer ?
#
loop_
_entity_poly.entity_id
_entity_poly.type
_entity_poly.pdbx_seq_one_letter_code
_entity_poly.pdbx_strand_id
1 'polypeptide(L)'
;MAKRKRVPGARPGFKLNLTPDYRSEQYVMYILNAETGLLQAGTISPDLTDGDISQALDDLIARLKQPEAAHLLLSSAAGGGPQGSETKVEGEHAFVQHLVLMNLHSAFDRYGPLEVEDVIGILGVIKSSVKKWSVGMHRRGYLTFIEGFLGQMGVKVQQLSAEEAEALGLKADDTIHLGKGD
;
A
#
# COMPACT_ATOMS: atom_id res chain seq x y z
N MET A 1 -5.16 -27.99 -8.21
CA MET A 1 -4.00 -28.45 -7.40
C MET A 1 -2.73 -28.37 -8.25
N ALA A 2 -1.94 -27.31 -8.09
CA ALA A 2 -0.69 -27.13 -8.83
C ALA A 2 0.41 -28.05 -8.25
N LYS A 3 0.97 -28.93 -9.10
CA LYS A 3 2.03 -29.86 -8.71
C LYS A 3 3.37 -29.12 -8.60
N ARG A 4 3.92 -29.03 -7.39
CA ARG A 4 5.26 -28.46 -7.12
C ARG A 4 6.34 -29.34 -7.76
N LYS A 5 7.16 -28.73 -8.63
CA LYS A 5 8.31 -29.36 -9.29
C LYS A 5 9.41 -29.60 -8.25
N ARG A 6 9.81 -30.85 -8.02
CA ARG A 6 10.92 -31.19 -7.09
C ARG A 6 12.25 -30.82 -7.74
N VAL A 7 13.05 -30.00 -7.07
CA VAL A 7 14.44 -29.72 -7.46
C VAL A 7 15.31 -30.89 -6.99
N PRO A 8 16.13 -31.52 -7.85
CA PRO A 8 17.04 -32.58 -7.45
C PRO A 8 18.23 -31.97 -6.69
N GLY A 9 18.43 -32.38 -5.43
CA GLY A 9 19.65 -32.02 -4.67
C GLY A 9 19.49 -31.72 -3.18
N ALA A 10 18.28 -31.76 -2.61
CA ALA A 10 18.10 -31.44 -1.18
C ALA A 10 18.59 -32.59 -0.28
N ARG A 11 19.60 -32.31 0.56
CA ARG A 11 20.09 -33.23 1.61
C ARG A 11 18.99 -33.53 2.64
N PRO A 12 18.95 -34.74 3.23
CA PRO A 12 18.00 -35.07 4.28
C PRO A 12 18.23 -34.16 5.50
N GLY A 13 17.22 -33.42 5.94
CA GLY A 13 17.29 -32.54 7.12
C GLY A 13 17.41 -31.04 6.82
N PHE A 14 17.59 -30.63 5.56
CA PHE A 14 17.53 -29.21 5.19
C PHE A 14 16.07 -28.81 4.94
N LYS A 15 15.41 -28.22 5.93
CA LYS A 15 14.17 -27.47 5.68
C LYS A 15 14.57 -26.25 4.86
N LEU A 16 14.36 -26.33 3.55
CA LEU A 16 14.35 -25.16 2.68
C LEU A 16 13.24 -24.25 3.20
N ASN A 17 13.61 -23.30 4.07
CA ASN A 17 12.78 -22.13 4.37
C ASN A 17 12.74 -21.30 3.08
N LEU A 18 11.91 -21.74 2.13
CA LEU A 18 11.62 -20.99 0.94
C LEU A 18 10.79 -19.80 1.39
N THR A 19 11.45 -18.65 1.57
CA THR A 19 10.75 -17.37 1.66
C THR A 19 9.85 -17.28 0.42
N PRO A 20 8.53 -17.04 0.57
CA PRO A 20 7.65 -16.94 -0.58
C PRO A 20 8.15 -15.89 -1.57
N ASP A 21 8.08 -16.19 -2.86
CA ASP A 21 8.36 -15.20 -3.89
C ASP A 21 7.13 -14.32 -4.08
N TYR A 22 7.14 -13.17 -3.39
CA TYR A 22 6.07 -12.18 -3.45
C TYR A 22 6.03 -11.42 -4.79
N ARG A 23 6.97 -11.64 -5.72
CA ARG A 23 6.91 -11.10 -7.09
C ARG A 23 6.23 -12.05 -8.08
N SER A 24 5.60 -13.11 -7.60
CA SER A 24 4.87 -14.07 -8.43
C SER A 24 3.48 -13.57 -8.85
N GLU A 25 2.93 -14.14 -9.93
CA GLU A 25 1.62 -13.79 -10.50
C GLU A 25 0.48 -13.79 -9.46
N GLN A 26 0.56 -14.65 -8.45
CA GLN A 26 -0.42 -14.74 -7.37
C GLN A 26 -0.58 -13.41 -6.61
N TYR A 27 0.50 -12.64 -6.48
CA TYR A 27 0.51 -11.42 -5.65
C TYR A 27 0.40 -10.13 -6.46
N VAL A 28 0.53 -10.20 -7.79
CA VAL A 28 0.57 -9.02 -8.67
C VAL A 28 -0.63 -8.12 -8.47
N MET A 29 -1.84 -8.68 -8.37
CA MET A 29 -3.05 -7.85 -8.21
C MET A 29 -3.11 -7.15 -6.85
N TYR A 30 -2.59 -7.75 -5.79
CA TYR A 30 -2.54 -7.11 -4.47
C TYR A 30 -1.48 -6.01 -4.43
N ILE A 31 -0.31 -6.26 -5.02
CA ILE A 31 0.75 -5.26 -5.17
C ILE A 31 0.22 -4.06 -5.96
N LEU A 32 -0.42 -4.32 -7.11
CA LEU A 32 -0.97 -3.27 -7.96
C LEU A 32 -1.99 -2.39 -7.24
N ASN A 33 -2.89 -3.00 -6.46
CA ASN A 33 -3.88 -2.24 -5.69
C ASN A 33 -3.22 -1.42 -4.58
N ALA A 34 -2.27 -1.99 -3.85
CA ALA A 34 -1.51 -1.23 -2.84
C ALA A 34 -0.75 -0.05 -3.46
N GLU A 35 -0.08 -0.24 -4.61
CA GLU A 35 0.61 0.83 -5.34
C GLU A 35 -0.37 1.88 -5.90
N THR A 36 -1.59 1.47 -6.27
CA THR A 36 -2.66 2.41 -6.65
C THR A 36 -3.05 3.30 -5.46
N GLY A 37 -3.15 2.74 -4.25
CA GLY A 37 -3.37 3.52 -3.03
C GLY A 37 -2.25 4.52 -2.74
N LEU A 38 -0.99 4.14 -2.98
CA LEU A 38 0.15 5.07 -2.86
C LEU A 38 0.09 6.20 -3.89
N LEU A 39 -0.25 5.89 -5.14
CA LEU A 39 -0.39 6.90 -6.18
C LEU A 39 -1.57 7.85 -5.89
N GLN A 40 -2.71 7.34 -5.41
CA GLN A 40 -3.82 8.17 -4.94
C GLN A 40 -3.37 9.12 -3.83
N ALA A 41 -2.61 8.63 -2.85
CA ALA A 41 -2.09 9.45 -1.77
C ALA A 41 -1.19 10.57 -2.30
N GLY A 42 -0.26 10.25 -3.20
CA GLY A 42 0.62 11.24 -3.84
C GLY A 42 -0.10 12.20 -4.79
N THR A 43 -1.26 11.82 -5.34
CA THR A 43 -2.09 12.71 -6.16
C THR A 43 -2.84 13.72 -5.30
N ILE A 44 -3.34 13.28 -4.14
CA ILE A 44 -4.12 14.11 -3.21
C ILE A 44 -3.20 15.02 -2.37
N SER A 45 -2.01 14.53 -1.99
CA SER A 45 -0.97 15.31 -1.34
C SER A 45 0.24 15.48 -2.28
N PRO A 46 0.34 16.60 -3.02
CA PRO A 46 1.46 16.88 -3.93
C PRO A 46 2.81 17.06 -3.21
N ASP A 47 2.79 17.37 -1.92
CA ASP A 47 4.01 17.53 -1.11
C ASP A 47 4.53 16.20 -0.55
N LEU A 48 3.73 15.13 -0.64
CA LEU A 48 4.12 13.79 -0.20
C LEU A 48 5.40 13.33 -0.92
N THR A 49 6.42 12.98 -0.15
CA THR A 49 7.71 12.51 -0.66
C THR A 49 7.80 10.99 -0.62
N ASP A 50 8.77 10.42 -1.35
CA ASP A 50 9.05 8.98 -1.24
C ASP A 50 9.53 8.59 0.19
N GLY A 51 10.09 9.54 0.95
CA GLY A 51 10.48 9.35 2.34
C GLY A 51 9.27 9.11 3.24
N ASP A 52 8.22 9.92 3.07
CA ASP A 52 6.97 9.81 3.81
C ASP A 52 6.25 8.50 3.46
N ILE A 53 6.27 8.10 2.18
CA ILE A 53 5.77 6.78 1.74
C ILE A 53 6.55 5.65 2.41
N SER A 54 7.88 5.72 2.40
CA SER A 54 8.71 4.69 3.02
C SER A 54 8.40 4.57 4.52
N GLN A 55 8.25 5.69 5.22
CA GLN A 55 7.93 5.71 6.64
C GLN A 55 6.51 5.18 6.90
N ALA A 56 5.53 5.60 6.10
CA ALA A 56 4.16 5.12 6.21
C ALA A 56 4.06 3.60 6.01
N LEU A 57 4.81 3.03 5.06
CA LEU A 57 4.90 1.59 4.85
C LEU A 57 5.60 0.87 6.01
N ASP A 58 6.64 1.46 6.60
CA ASP A 58 7.31 0.90 7.78
C ASP A 58 6.39 0.83 8.99
N ASP A 59 5.68 1.92 9.26
CA ASP A 59 4.70 2.01 10.34
C ASP A 59 3.55 1.01 10.12
N LEU A 60 3.09 0.85 8.87
CA LEU A 60 2.06 -0.13 8.53
C LEU A 60 2.53 -1.57 8.79
N ILE A 61 3.71 -1.93 8.30
CA ILE A 61 4.30 -3.25 8.51
C ILE A 61 4.51 -3.51 10.00
N ALA A 62 4.94 -2.51 10.76
CA ALA A 62 5.11 -2.62 12.21
C ALA A 62 3.79 -2.93 12.92
N ARG A 63 2.69 -2.26 12.54
CA ARG A 63 1.35 -2.56 13.08
C ARG A 63 0.82 -3.92 12.67
N LEU A 64 1.03 -4.34 11.41
CA LEU A 64 0.62 -5.68 10.95
C LEU A 64 1.37 -6.82 11.63
N LYS A 65 2.56 -6.56 12.19
CA LYS A 65 3.27 -7.56 13.02
C LYS A 65 2.66 -7.75 14.40
N GLN A 66 1.73 -6.89 14.82
CA GLN A 66 0.99 -7.03 16.08
C GLN A 66 -0.32 -7.78 15.78
N PRO A 67 -0.52 -9.01 16.32
CA PRO A 67 -1.65 -9.86 15.92
C PRO A 67 -3.03 -9.21 16.08
N GLU A 68 -3.25 -8.50 17.19
CA GLU A 68 -4.53 -7.81 17.46
C GLU A 68 -4.79 -6.68 16.46
N ALA A 69 -3.78 -5.86 16.18
CA ALA A 69 -3.90 -4.77 15.20
C ALA A 69 -4.08 -5.30 13.78
N ALA A 70 -3.36 -6.38 13.41
CA ALA A 70 -3.49 -7.00 12.11
C ALA A 70 -4.90 -7.53 11.87
N HIS A 71 -5.50 -8.18 12.89
CA HIS A 71 -6.87 -8.66 12.79
C HIS A 71 -7.84 -7.50 12.55
N LEU A 72 -7.73 -6.40 13.30
CA LEU A 72 -8.58 -5.22 13.13
C LEU A 72 -8.43 -4.57 11.75
N LEU A 73 -7.19 -4.41 11.27
CA LEU A 73 -6.91 -3.73 10.01
C LEU A 73 -7.35 -4.56 8.79
N LEU A 74 -7.20 -5.88 8.85
CA LEU A 74 -7.43 -6.76 7.70
C LEU A 74 -8.81 -7.45 7.72
N SER A 75 -9.47 -7.57 8.88
CA SER A 75 -10.78 -8.27 8.99
C SER A 75 -11.99 -7.35 8.77
N SER A 76 -11.77 -6.04 8.73
CA SER A 76 -12.79 -5.04 8.37
C SER A 76 -13.42 -5.29 6.98
N ALA A 77 -12.74 -6.00 6.07
CA ALA A 77 -13.27 -6.36 4.75
C ALA A 77 -14.37 -7.45 4.76
N ALA A 78 -14.50 -8.26 5.82
CA ALA A 78 -15.29 -9.49 5.74
C ALA A 78 -16.81 -9.33 5.98
N GLY A 79 -17.32 -8.13 6.25
CA GLY A 79 -18.76 -7.98 6.52
C GLY A 79 -19.20 -6.58 6.93
N GLY A 80 -19.46 -5.75 5.93
CA GLY A 80 -20.07 -4.44 6.10
C GLY A 80 -19.15 -3.35 5.57
N GLY A 81 -19.57 -2.70 4.48
CA GLY A 81 -18.96 -1.44 4.04
C GLY A 81 -18.83 -0.45 5.20
N PRO A 82 -17.99 0.59 5.06
CA PRO A 82 -17.39 1.34 6.17
C PRO A 82 -18.45 1.74 7.20
N GLN A 83 -18.63 0.90 8.22
CA GLN A 83 -19.49 1.25 9.34
C GLN A 83 -18.69 2.21 10.19
N GLY A 84 -18.89 3.50 9.94
CA GLY A 84 -19.09 4.53 10.97
C GLY A 84 -18.03 4.73 12.05
N SER A 85 -16.89 4.05 12.00
CA SER A 85 -15.71 4.48 12.72
C SER A 85 -15.10 5.56 11.85
N GLU A 86 -15.44 6.82 12.14
CA GLU A 86 -14.63 7.98 11.81
C GLU A 86 -13.21 7.70 12.29
N THR A 87 -12.45 6.98 11.48
CA THR A 87 -11.06 6.70 11.76
C THR A 87 -10.42 8.03 11.42
N LYS A 88 -10.31 8.89 12.43
CA LYS A 88 -9.71 10.20 12.27
C LYS A 88 -8.29 9.96 11.77
N VAL A 89 -8.11 10.15 10.47
CA VAL A 89 -6.82 9.96 9.80
C VAL A 89 -6.01 11.20 10.12
N GLU A 90 -5.28 11.17 11.22
CA GLU A 90 -4.40 12.27 11.61
C GLU A 90 -3.00 12.05 11.04
N GLY A 91 -2.57 12.97 10.18
CA GLY A 91 -1.23 13.01 9.62
C GLY A 91 -1.06 12.25 8.30
N GLU A 92 -0.06 12.67 7.53
CA GLU A 92 0.19 12.21 6.15
C GLU A 92 0.46 10.70 6.07
N HIS A 93 1.20 10.15 7.04
CA HIS A 93 1.47 8.71 7.06
C HIS A 93 0.21 7.88 7.30
N ALA A 94 -0.67 8.32 8.22
CA ALA A 94 -1.94 7.65 8.47
C ALA A 94 -2.83 7.68 7.22
N PHE A 95 -2.78 8.78 6.47
CA PHE A 95 -3.50 8.95 5.21
C PHE A 95 -3.02 7.99 4.12
N VAL A 96 -1.70 7.90 3.92
CA VAL A 96 -1.10 6.92 2.99
C VAL A 96 -1.53 5.49 3.37
N GLN A 97 -1.44 5.15 4.65
CA GLN A 97 -1.80 3.82 5.15
C GLN A 97 -3.27 3.49 4.92
N HIS A 98 -4.16 4.46 5.14
CA HIS A 98 -5.58 4.30 4.91
C HIS A 98 -5.88 3.96 3.44
N LEU A 99 -5.31 4.71 2.50
CA LEU A 99 -5.52 4.47 1.06
C LEU A 99 -4.93 3.13 0.60
N VAL A 100 -3.77 2.74 1.11
CA VAL A 100 -3.19 1.41 0.85
C VAL A 100 -4.11 0.30 1.33
N LEU A 101 -4.61 0.39 2.57
CA LEU A 101 -5.51 -0.61 3.14
C LEU A 101 -6.85 -0.66 2.41
N MET A 102 -7.43 0.48 2.05
CA MET A 102 -8.69 0.56 1.29
C MET A 102 -8.57 -0.16 -0.07
N ASN A 103 -7.47 0.06 -0.78
CA ASN A 103 -7.24 -0.61 -2.07
C ASN A 103 -6.90 -2.10 -1.89
N LEU A 104 -6.18 -2.49 -0.83
CA LEU A 104 -5.95 -3.89 -0.50
C LEU A 104 -7.25 -4.63 -0.17
N HIS A 105 -8.17 -4.00 0.56
CA HIS A 105 -9.50 -4.55 0.82
C HIS A 105 -10.29 -4.77 -0.47
N SER A 106 -10.23 -3.80 -1.39
CA SER A 106 -10.83 -3.95 -2.72
C SER A 106 -10.24 -5.13 -3.50
N ALA A 107 -8.95 -5.43 -3.30
CA ALA A 107 -8.31 -6.63 -3.85
C ALA A 107 -8.77 -7.91 -3.14
N PHE A 108 -8.93 -7.89 -1.82
CA PHE A 108 -9.46 -9.03 -1.05
C PHE A 108 -10.87 -9.42 -1.49
N ASP A 109 -11.73 -8.44 -1.75
CA ASP A 109 -13.09 -8.68 -2.24
C ASP A 109 -13.11 -9.39 -3.60
N ARG A 110 -12.11 -9.15 -4.46
CA ARG A 110 -12.03 -9.70 -5.81
C ARG A 110 -11.24 -11.00 -5.91
N TYR A 111 -10.17 -11.14 -5.14
CA TYR A 111 -9.17 -12.21 -5.28
C TYR A 111 -9.04 -13.12 -4.05
N GLY A 112 -9.76 -12.78 -2.97
CA GLY A 112 -9.70 -13.47 -1.68
C GLY A 112 -8.76 -12.78 -0.69
N PRO A 113 -8.97 -12.96 0.63
CA PRO A 113 -8.07 -12.40 1.63
C PRO A 113 -6.71 -13.10 1.60
N LEU A 114 -5.66 -12.35 1.94
CA LEU A 114 -4.32 -12.89 2.18
C LEU A 114 -4.07 -13.08 3.67
N GLU A 115 -3.19 -14.02 4.01
CA GLU A 115 -2.64 -14.12 5.35
C GLU A 115 -1.78 -12.88 5.68
N VAL A 116 -1.68 -12.54 6.97
CA VAL A 116 -0.97 -11.34 7.44
C VAL A 116 0.48 -11.32 6.96
N GLU A 117 1.15 -12.48 6.98
CA GLU A 117 2.53 -12.64 6.54
C GLU A 117 2.72 -12.33 5.05
N ASP A 118 1.74 -12.69 4.22
CA ASP A 118 1.76 -12.42 2.79
C ASP A 118 1.53 -10.93 2.53
N VAL A 119 0.63 -10.28 3.29
CA VAL A 119 0.42 -8.82 3.23
C VAL A 119 1.72 -8.08 3.60
N ILE A 120 2.37 -8.48 4.68
CA ILE A 120 3.68 -7.93 5.06
C ILE A 120 4.72 -8.17 3.95
N GLY A 121 4.70 -9.34 3.33
CA GLY A 121 5.57 -9.72 2.22
C GLY A 121 5.45 -8.78 1.02
N ILE A 122 4.23 -8.55 0.54
CA ILE A 122 3.98 -7.67 -0.61
C ILE A 122 4.32 -6.20 -0.29
N LEU A 123 4.02 -5.72 0.92
CA LEU A 123 4.41 -4.36 1.35
C LEU A 123 5.94 -4.22 1.41
N GLY A 124 6.66 -5.29 1.79
CA GLY A 124 8.12 -5.34 1.74
C GLY A 124 8.68 -5.26 0.30
N VAL A 125 8.00 -5.85 -0.67
CA VAL A 125 8.35 -5.72 -2.11
C VAL A 125 8.19 -4.28 -2.55
N ILE A 126 7.05 -3.66 -2.24
CA ILE A 126 6.75 -2.26 -2.59
C ILE A 126 7.77 -1.33 -1.95
N LYS A 127 8.03 -1.47 -0.64
CA LYS A 127 9.07 -0.70 0.06
C LYS A 127 10.45 -0.81 -0.59
N SER A 128 10.82 -2.02 -1.01
CA SER A 128 12.08 -2.24 -1.74
C SER A 128 12.10 -1.51 -3.09
N SER A 129 10.95 -1.41 -3.76
CA SER A 129 10.76 -0.61 -4.98
C SER A 129 10.92 0.88 -4.70
N VAL A 130 10.26 1.41 -3.65
CA VAL A 130 10.42 2.81 -3.21
C VAL A 130 11.89 3.13 -3.04
N LYS A 131 12.61 2.37 -2.21
CA LYS A 131 14.05 2.56 -1.98
C LYS A 131 14.89 2.55 -3.26
N LYS A 132 14.53 1.70 -4.24
CA LYS A 132 15.27 1.56 -5.49
C LYS A 132 15.07 2.76 -6.42
N TRP A 133 13.86 3.31 -6.46
CA TRP A 133 13.47 4.37 -7.40
C TRP A 133 13.52 5.77 -6.80
N SER A 134 13.63 5.90 -5.48
CA SER A 134 13.84 7.18 -4.82
C SER A 134 15.17 7.80 -5.22
N VAL A 135 15.10 9.03 -5.75
CA VAL A 135 16.28 9.83 -6.11
C VAL A 135 16.56 10.82 -4.99
N GLY A 136 17.01 10.33 -3.83
CA GLY A 136 17.20 11.13 -2.62
C GLY A 136 15.93 11.26 -1.76
N MET A 137 16.12 11.59 -0.48
CA MET A 137 15.12 11.41 0.58
C MET A 137 13.88 12.32 0.49
N HIS A 138 13.98 13.46 -0.21
CA HIS A 138 12.89 14.44 -0.37
C HIS A 138 12.36 14.53 -1.81
N ARG A 139 12.59 13.52 -2.64
CA ARG A 139 12.16 13.51 -4.05
C ARG A 139 11.09 12.46 -4.28
N ARG A 140 10.28 12.67 -5.33
CA ARG A 140 9.13 11.85 -5.75
C ARG A 140 9.51 10.86 -6.86
N GLY A 141 10.69 10.24 -6.76
CA GLY A 141 11.23 9.39 -7.83
C GLY A 141 10.39 8.13 -8.04
N TYR A 142 10.01 7.46 -6.96
CA TYR A 142 9.12 6.32 -6.97
C TYR A 142 7.70 6.73 -7.39
N LEU A 143 7.15 7.81 -6.82
CA LEU A 143 5.82 8.31 -7.21
C LEU A 143 5.71 8.62 -8.71
N THR A 144 6.72 9.27 -9.28
CA THR A 144 6.79 9.56 -10.72
C THR A 144 6.88 8.26 -11.54
N PHE A 145 7.66 7.29 -11.06
CA PHE A 145 7.77 5.98 -11.70
C PHE A 145 6.42 5.23 -11.73
N ILE A 146 5.73 5.14 -10.60
CA ILE A 146 4.44 4.43 -10.55
C ILE A 146 3.36 5.17 -11.34
N GLU A 147 3.36 6.50 -11.36
CA GLU A 147 2.44 7.29 -12.19
C GLU A 147 2.62 6.94 -13.68
N GLY A 148 3.87 6.93 -14.16
CA GLY A 148 4.17 6.54 -15.54
C GLY A 148 3.81 5.09 -15.84
N PHE A 149 4.11 4.16 -14.93
CA PHE A 149 3.82 2.74 -15.10
C PHE A 149 2.31 2.44 -15.11
N LEU A 150 1.56 2.98 -14.14
CA LEU A 150 0.11 2.80 -14.05
C LEU A 150 -0.62 3.49 -15.21
N GLY A 151 -0.13 4.67 -15.62
CA GLY A 151 -0.63 5.38 -16.80
C GLY A 151 -0.49 4.56 -18.09
N GLN A 152 0.63 3.85 -18.29
CA GLN A 152 0.84 2.97 -19.44
C GLN A 152 -0.09 1.76 -19.45
N MET A 153 -0.52 1.28 -18.28
CA MET A 153 -1.49 0.19 -18.16
C MET A 153 -2.95 0.64 -18.30
N GLY A 154 -3.19 1.94 -18.57
CA GLY A 154 -4.54 2.50 -18.69
C GLY A 154 -5.26 2.66 -17.36
N VAL A 155 -4.55 2.55 -16.22
CA VAL A 155 -5.10 2.83 -14.90
C VAL A 155 -5.24 4.35 -14.78
N LYS A 156 -6.47 4.84 -14.94
CA LYS A 156 -6.81 6.22 -14.60
C LYS A 156 -7.01 6.29 -13.10
N VAL A 157 -6.04 6.86 -12.39
CA VAL A 157 -6.22 7.21 -10.99
C VAL A 157 -7.37 8.20 -10.93
N GLN A 158 -8.44 7.83 -10.23
CA GLN A 158 -9.52 8.75 -9.97
C GLN A 158 -8.95 9.86 -9.07
N GLN A 159 -8.81 11.07 -9.60
CA GLN A 159 -8.54 12.24 -8.78
C GLN A 159 -9.78 12.44 -7.92
N LEU A 160 -9.67 12.15 -6.62
CA LEU A 160 -10.71 12.51 -5.68
C LEU A 160 -10.68 14.03 -5.55
N SER A 161 -11.83 14.66 -5.79
CA SER A 161 -12.02 16.07 -5.47
C SER A 161 -11.89 16.28 -3.95
N ALA A 162 -11.61 17.52 -3.52
CA ALA A 162 -11.55 17.85 -2.10
C ALA A 162 -12.86 17.49 -1.36
N GLU A 163 -14.00 17.63 -2.04
CA GLU A 163 -15.32 17.24 -1.53
C GLU A 163 -15.47 15.72 -1.37
N GLU A 164 -14.94 14.92 -2.31
CA GLU A 164 -14.94 13.45 -2.19
C GLU A 164 -13.96 12.97 -1.12
N ALA A 165 -12.82 13.64 -0.96
CA ALA A 165 -11.90 13.37 0.14
C ALA A 165 -12.56 13.70 1.50
N GLU A 166 -13.24 14.84 1.61
CA GLU A 166 -13.97 15.22 2.84
C GLU A 166 -15.14 14.28 3.13
N ALA A 167 -15.89 13.85 2.10
CA ALA A 167 -16.96 12.86 2.24
C ALA A 167 -16.45 11.47 2.69
N LEU A 168 -15.19 11.15 2.42
CA LEU A 168 -14.50 9.97 2.92
C LEU A 168 -13.85 10.18 4.31
N GLY A 169 -14.03 11.35 4.92
CA GLY A 169 -13.43 11.71 6.22
C GLY A 169 -11.94 12.01 6.14
N LEU A 170 -11.41 12.27 4.94
CA LEU A 170 -10.00 12.52 4.67
C LEU A 170 -9.76 14.03 4.64
N LYS A 171 -9.44 14.63 5.79
CA LYS A 171 -8.94 16.03 5.83
C LYS A 171 -7.42 16.02 5.78
N ALA A 172 -6.84 16.48 4.67
CA ALA A 172 -5.48 17.00 4.70
C ALA A 172 -5.53 18.33 5.44
N ASP A 173 -4.71 18.49 6.48
CA ASP A 173 -4.74 19.67 7.32
C ASP A 173 -4.34 20.92 6.50
N ASP A 174 -5.08 22.01 6.65
CA ASP A 174 -5.05 23.25 5.85
C ASP A 174 -3.82 24.14 6.15
N THR A 175 -2.70 23.57 6.57
CA THR A 175 -1.47 24.33 6.87
C THR A 175 -0.45 24.23 5.74
N ILE A 176 -0.90 24.40 4.48
CA ILE A 176 -0.01 24.84 3.40
C ILE A 176 -0.24 26.34 3.26
N HIS A 177 0.67 27.11 3.86
CA HIS A 177 0.82 28.52 3.56
C HIS A 177 1.07 28.70 2.06
N LEU A 178 0.00 28.90 1.29
CA LEU A 178 0.09 29.55 -0.01
C LEU A 178 0.56 30.97 0.27
N GLY A 179 1.89 31.16 0.20
CA GLY A 179 2.49 32.47 0.11
C GLY A 179 1.80 33.22 -1.01
N LYS A 180 0.98 34.21 -0.64
CA LYS A 180 0.57 35.26 -1.56
C LYS A 180 1.85 35.96 -2.01
N GLY A 181 2.22 35.73 -3.27
CA GLY A 181 3.13 36.61 -3.97
C GLY A 181 2.40 37.92 -4.23
N ASP A 182 2.86 38.98 -3.58
CA ASP A 182 2.73 40.35 -4.09
C ASP A 182 3.77 40.59 -5.20
#